data_AF-A0AAE0VMF8-F1
#
_entry.id   AF-A0AAE0VMF8-F1
#
_cell.length_a   1.000
_cell.length_b   1.000
_cell.length_c   1.000
_cell.angle_alpha   90.00
_cell.angle_beta   90.00
_cell.angle_gamma   90.00
#
_symmetry.space_group_name_H-M   'P 1'
#
loop_
_entity.id
_entity.type
_entity.pdbx_description
1 polymer ?
#
loop_
_entity_poly.entity_id
_entity_poly.type
_entity_poly.pdbx_seq_one_letter_code
_entity_poly.pdbx_strand_id
1 'polypeptide(L)'
;MPTIQQLLKKGRTPTLVRGSSPALENCPQKRGVCTRVYTTTPKKPNSAQRKVARVRLSNGIEVTAYIPGEGHNLQEHSIVLIRGGRVKDLPGVRYHIIRGALDTSGVSDRKKGRSKYGAKMAQKGAATQKSEVILAISMRKKRSFKKKHVEDPLYKDAVVGKFINVIMERGKKTLAQKIVYEAIEVLGKKGEESGYEIFKRAIQNASPLVEVRGRRVGSATYQIPMEVRAERKYALAFRWIKRAASSKAGRAMRDKLASELWDASNNQGNAVKKKEEVHKMAEANKAFSHFRF
;
A
#
# COMPACT_ATOMS: atom_id res chain seq x y z
N MET A 1 19.10 -34.82 42.78
CA MET A 1 18.19 -34.09 41.85
C MET A 1 18.26 -32.60 42.16
N PRO A 2 18.27 -31.70 41.15
CA PRO A 2 18.25 -30.27 41.40
C PRO A 2 16.90 -29.81 42.00
N THR A 3 16.93 -28.87 42.94
CA THR A 3 15.72 -28.31 43.56
C THR A 3 15.02 -27.31 42.64
N ILE A 4 13.70 -27.11 42.84
CA ILE A 4 12.90 -26.16 42.04
C ILE A 4 13.51 -24.74 42.06
N GLN A 5 14.03 -24.32 43.22
CA GLN A 5 14.72 -23.03 43.36
C GLN A 5 16.03 -22.96 42.57
N GLN A 6 16.77 -24.07 42.42
CA GLN A 6 17.98 -24.13 41.60
C GLN A 6 17.67 -24.00 40.09
N LEU A 7 16.54 -24.54 39.64
CA LEU A 7 16.06 -24.37 38.26
C LEU A 7 15.60 -22.93 37.96
N LEU A 8 15.03 -22.24 38.96
CA LEU A 8 14.51 -20.88 38.83
C LEU A 8 15.60 -19.79 38.94
N LYS A 9 16.76 -20.09 39.56
CA LYS A 9 17.84 -19.11 39.80
C LYS A 9 18.54 -18.62 38.52
N LYS A 10 18.50 -19.40 37.43
CA LYS A 10 19.03 -19.04 36.10
C LYS A 10 17.97 -19.33 35.04
N GLY A 11 17.03 -18.40 34.87
CA GLY A 11 16.04 -18.47 33.79
C GLY A 11 16.73 -18.59 32.42
N ARG A 12 16.16 -19.40 31.53
CA ARG A 12 16.64 -19.51 30.13
C ARG A 12 16.51 -18.15 29.46
N THR A 13 17.63 -17.55 29.05
CA THR A 13 17.61 -16.37 28.19
C THR A 13 17.27 -16.79 26.77
N PRO A 14 16.45 -16.01 26.03
CA PRO A 14 16.17 -16.31 24.64
C PRO A 14 17.47 -16.20 23.83
N THR A 15 17.76 -17.22 23.03
CA THR A 15 18.92 -17.21 22.13
C THR A 15 18.75 -16.09 21.10
N LEU A 16 19.69 -15.15 21.07
CA LEU A 16 19.70 -14.09 20.06
C LEU A 16 20.00 -14.70 18.68
N VAL A 17 19.01 -14.71 17.79
CA VAL A 17 19.21 -15.13 16.40
C VAL A 17 19.88 -13.98 15.64
N ARG A 18 21.12 -14.20 15.20
CA ARG A 18 21.84 -13.21 14.39
C ARG A 18 21.19 -13.14 13.00
N GLY A 19 20.91 -11.92 12.54
CA GLY A 19 20.43 -11.69 11.18
C GLY A 19 21.40 -12.23 10.12
N SER A 20 20.87 -12.51 8.94
CA SER A 20 21.66 -12.99 7.79
C SER A 20 22.72 -12.00 7.30
N SER A 21 22.58 -10.72 7.67
CA SER A 21 23.50 -9.62 7.32
C SER A 21 23.84 -8.75 8.54
N PRO A 22 24.71 -9.23 9.44
CA PRO A 22 25.01 -8.55 10.71
C PRO A 22 25.55 -7.12 10.57
N ALA A 23 26.34 -6.84 9.53
CA ALA A 23 27.03 -5.56 9.36
C ALA A 23 26.14 -4.42 8.82
N LEU A 24 24.90 -4.73 8.40
CA LEU A 24 23.99 -3.72 7.89
C LEU A 24 23.12 -3.09 8.99
N GLU A 25 23.08 -3.65 10.21
CA GLU A 25 22.23 -3.17 11.33
C GLU A 25 20.79 -2.92 10.87
N ASN A 26 20.11 -3.97 10.39
CA ASN A 26 18.72 -3.94 9.90
C ASN A 26 18.42 -2.97 8.74
N CYS A 27 19.45 -2.33 8.15
CA CYS A 27 19.29 -1.54 6.93
C CYS A 27 19.25 -2.45 5.68
N PRO A 28 18.38 -2.18 4.70
CA PRO A 28 18.33 -2.99 3.47
C PRO A 28 19.59 -2.82 2.61
N GLN A 29 20.17 -1.62 2.63
CA GLN A 29 21.37 -1.24 1.88
C GLN A 29 22.19 -0.26 2.72
N LYS A 30 23.52 -0.28 2.59
CA LYS A 30 24.40 0.64 3.31
C LYS A 30 25.55 1.10 2.42
N ARG A 31 25.88 2.38 2.53
CA ARG A 31 26.97 3.01 1.78
C ARG A 31 28.30 2.64 2.43
N GLY A 32 29.32 2.45 1.61
CA GLY A 32 30.69 2.20 2.05
C GLY A 32 31.71 2.66 1.02
N VAL A 33 32.96 2.68 1.44
CA VAL A 33 34.12 3.04 0.63
C VAL A 33 34.96 1.80 0.41
N CYS A 34 35.33 1.53 -0.85
CA CYS A 34 36.22 0.42 -1.18
C CYS A 34 37.62 0.68 -0.62
N THR A 35 38.12 -0.23 0.22
CA THR A 35 39.50 -0.21 0.71
C THR A 35 40.43 -0.87 -0.30
N ARG A 36 40.03 -2.05 -0.83
CA ARG A 36 40.79 -2.79 -1.84
C ARG A 36 39.89 -3.59 -2.75
N VAL A 37 40.28 -3.76 -4.00
CA VAL A 37 39.55 -4.56 -4.99
C VAL A 37 40.48 -5.66 -5.52
N TYR A 38 40.05 -6.91 -5.45
CA TYR A 38 40.88 -8.06 -5.78
C TYR A 38 40.04 -9.27 -6.22
N THR A 39 40.67 -10.27 -6.82
CA THR A 39 40.02 -11.52 -7.17
C THR A 39 40.27 -12.59 -6.12
N THR A 40 39.28 -13.44 -5.85
CA THR A 40 39.35 -14.54 -4.87
C THR A 40 39.01 -15.85 -5.56
N THR A 41 39.70 -16.92 -5.20
CA THR A 41 39.40 -18.27 -5.68
C THR A 41 38.09 -18.79 -5.06
N PRO A 42 37.17 -19.36 -5.86
CA PRO A 42 35.92 -19.91 -5.35
C PRO A 42 36.15 -21.24 -4.60
N LYS A 43 35.12 -21.72 -3.87
CA LYS A 43 35.14 -23.00 -3.14
C LYS A 43 35.40 -24.21 -4.03
N LYS A 44 35.09 -24.13 -5.33
CA LYS A 44 35.28 -25.21 -6.30
C LYS A 44 36.64 -25.04 -7.01
N PRO A 45 37.53 -26.05 -6.99
CA PRO A 45 38.92 -25.91 -7.43
C PRO A 45 39.10 -25.48 -8.90
N ASN A 46 38.19 -25.89 -9.79
CA ASN A 46 38.30 -25.60 -11.24
C ASN A 46 37.32 -24.51 -11.71
N SER A 47 36.98 -23.56 -10.85
CA SER A 47 36.03 -22.48 -11.19
C SER A 47 36.73 -21.13 -11.31
N ALA A 48 36.25 -20.30 -12.24
CA ALA A 48 36.81 -18.99 -12.52
C ALA A 48 36.89 -18.10 -11.27
N GLN A 49 37.96 -17.32 -11.17
CA GLN A 49 38.17 -16.38 -10.08
C GLN A 49 36.99 -15.40 -9.95
N ARG A 50 36.65 -15.05 -8.72
CA ARG A 50 35.52 -14.18 -8.39
C ARG A 50 36.02 -12.80 -7.98
N LYS A 51 35.41 -11.74 -8.51
CA LYS A 51 35.75 -10.36 -8.19
C LYS A 51 35.13 -9.95 -6.86
N VAL A 52 35.94 -9.41 -5.97
CA VAL A 52 35.57 -9.08 -4.60
C VAL A 52 36.17 -7.73 -4.23
N ALA A 53 35.44 -6.96 -3.43
CA ALA A 53 35.95 -5.74 -2.82
C ALA A 53 35.89 -5.85 -1.31
N ARG A 54 36.90 -5.31 -0.63
CA ARG A 54 36.85 -5.04 0.80
C ARG A 54 36.34 -3.62 0.97
N VAL A 55 35.26 -3.46 1.71
CA VAL A 55 34.51 -2.21 1.80
C VAL A 55 34.32 -1.83 3.25
N ARG A 56 34.73 -0.62 3.60
CA ARG A 56 34.46 -0.01 4.90
C ARG A 56 33.11 0.67 4.86
N LEU A 57 32.15 0.16 5.62
CA LEU A 57 30.80 0.74 5.69
C LEU A 57 30.81 2.05 6.48
N SER A 58 29.73 2.85 6.32
CA SER A 58 29.48 4.05 7.13
C SER A 58 29.54 3.81 8.64
N ASN A 59 29.31 2.56 9.07
CA ASN A 59 29.32 2.15 10.47
C ASN A 59 30.72 1.83 11.00
N GLY A 60 31.76 2.00 10.18
CA GLY A 60 33.14 1.64 10.54
C GLY A 60 33.47 0.16 10.38
N ILE A 61 32.48 -0.72 10.18
CA ILE A 61 32.68 -2.16 9.96
C ILE A 61 33.24 -2.41 8.55
N GLU A 62 34.33 -3.16 8.46
CA GLU A 62 34.86 -3.68 7.20
C GLU A 62 34.16 -4.97 6.79
N VAL A 63 33.72 -5.02 5.54
CA VAL A 63 33.07 -6.21 4.97
C VAL A 63 33.67 -6.57 3.63
N THR A 64 33.73 -7.87 3.38
CA THR A 64 34.06 -8.41 2.05
C THR A 64 32.78 -8.56 1.24
N ALA A 65 32.70 -7.86 0.11
CA ALA A 65 31.53 -7.80 -0.74
C ALA A 65 31.84 -8.28 -2.16
N TYR A 66 30.95 -9.10 -2.72
CA TYR A 66 31.08 -9.63 -4.07
C TYR A 66 30.62 -8.62 -5.11
N ILE A 67 31.38 -8.50 -6.20
CA ILE A 67 31.07 -7.64 -7.34
C ILE A 67 30.32 -8.47 -8.40
N PRO A 68 29.01 -8.22 -8.62
CA PRO A 68 28.25 -8.97 -9.61
C PRO A 68 28.53 -8.49 -11.05
N GLY A 69 28.30 -9.39 -12.00
CA GLY A 69 28.38 -9.13 -13.44
C GLY A 69 29.76 -9.33 -14.07
N GLU A 70 29.87 -8.95 -15.33
CA GLU A 70 31.10 -8.94 -16.14
C GLU A 70 31.81 -7.58 -16.02
N GLY A 71 33.15 -7.56 -16.04
CA GLY A 71 33.94 -6.35 -15.80
C GLY A 71 33.68 -5.67 -14.44
N HIS A 72 34.38 -4.59 -14.12
CA HIS A 72 34.07 -3.63 -13.05
C HIS A 72 34.93 -2.37 -13.19
N ASN A 73 34.43 -1.23 -12.68
CA ASN A 73 35.12 0.06 -12.70
C ASN A 73 35.59 0.48 -11.29
N LEU A 74 35.54 -0.42 -10.32
CA LEU A 74 35.84 -0.04 -8.94
C LEU A 74 37.33 -0.01 -8.70
N GLN A 75 37.76 1.10 -8.12
CA GLN A 75 39.12 1.32 -7.64
C GLN A 75 39.08 1.41 -6.10
N GLU A 76 40.25 1.60 -5.51
CA GLU A 76 40.36 2.01 -4.12
C GLU A 76 39.66 3.36 -3.95
N HIS A 77 39.06 3.59 -2.78
CA HIS A 77 38.28 4.78 -2.43
C HIS A 77 36.98 5.02 -3.21
N SER A 78 36.62 4.17 -4.17
CA SER A 78 35.31 4.26 -4.82
C SER A 78 34.17 4.06 -3.82
N ILE A 79 33.12 4.87 -3.96
CA ILE A 79 31.94 4.84 -3.10
C ILE A 79 30.94 3.84 -3.68
N VAL A 80 30.55 2.88 -2.84
CA VAL A 80 29.68 1.77 -3.23
C VAL A 80 28.50 1.60 -2.30
N LEU A 81 27.43 1.03 -2.84
CA LEU A 81 26.25 0.66 -2.08
C LEU A 81 26.18 -0.87 -1.97
N ILE A 82 26.07 -1.38 -0.75
CA ILE A 82 26.08 -2.81 -0.46
C ILE A 82 24.71 -3.27 -0.02
N ARG A 83 24.34 -4.50 -0.40
CA ARG A 83 23.17 -5.24 0.11
C ARG A 83 23.57 -6.59 0.70
N GLY A 84 22.71 -7.13 1.56
CA GLY A 84 22.84 -8.48 2.08
C GLY A 84 22.65 -9.56 1.01
N GLY A 85 23.30 -10.72 1.22
CA GLY A 85 23.11 -11.94 0.44
C GLY A 85 24.36 -12.80 0.43
N ARG A 86 24.24 -14.05 0.87
CA ARG A 86 25.36 -15.00 0.86
C ARG A 86 25.70 -15.42 -0.56
N VAL A 87 26.97 -15.30 -0.92
CA VAL A 87 27.50 -15.86 -2.16
C VAL A 87 27.75 -17.35 -1.93
N LYS A 88 27.13 -18.21 -2.74
CA LYS A 88 27.29 -19.67 -2.58
C LYS A 88 28.73 -20.12 -2.89
N ASP A 89 29.39 -19.45 -3.83
CA ASP A 89 30.70 -19.84 -4.34
C ASP A 89 31.87 -19.40 -3.45
N LEU A 90 31.71 -18.33 -2.67
CA LEU A 90 32.78 -17.76 -1.85
C LEU A 90 32.49 -17.98 -0.36
N PRO A 91 33.33 -18.72 0.38
CA PRO A 91 33.19 -18.82 1.82
C PRO A 91 33.44 -17.45 2.48
N GLY A 92 32.65 -17.11 3.50
CA GLY A 92 32.78 -15.84 4.23
C GLY A 92 32.16 -14.61 3.58
N VAL A 93 31.85 -14.62 2.27
CA VAL A 93 31.28 -13.46 1.57
C VAL A 93 29.74 -13.43 1.68
N ARG A 94 29.24 -12.51 2.51
CA ARG A 94 27.81 -12.37 2.86
C ARG A 94 27.11 -11.16 2.22
N TYR A 95 27.86 -10.39 1.43
CA TYR A 95 27.42 -9.11 0.91
C TYR A 95 27.65 -9.01 -0.59
N HIS A 96 26.80 -8.24 -1.25
CA HIS A 96 26.92 -7.93 -2.67
C HIS A 96 26.97 -6.43 -2.86
N ILE A 97 27.85 -5.97 -3.74
CA ILE A 97 27.79 -4.61 -4.28
C ILE A 97 26.60 -4.50 -5.23
N ILE A 98 25.86 -3.41 -5.11
CA ILE A 98 24.79 -3.03 -6.03
C ILE A 98 25.44 -2.32 -7.22
N ARG A 99 25.01 -2.65 -8.44
CA ARG A 99 25.50 -2.02 -9.67
C ARG A 99 24.48 -1.02 -10.20
N GLY A 100 24.95 0.00 -10.92
CA GLY A 100 24.12 1.08 -11.44
C GLY A 100 23.77 2.12 -10.38
N ALA A 101 24.54 2.17 -9.28
CA ALA A 101 24.37 3.11 -8.18
C ALA A 101 25.73 3.60 -7.70
N LEU A 102 25.85 4.91 -7.41
CA LEU A 102 27.12 5.57 -7.05
C LEU A 102 28.18 5.29 -8.13
N ASP A 103 29.42 4.98 -7.76
CA ASP A 103 30.54 4.83 -8.70
C ASP A 103 30.49 3.49 -9.46
N THR A 104 29.54 2.62 -9.13
CA THR A 104 29.38 1.33 -9.79
C THR A 104 28.56 1.46 -11.07
N SER A 105 29.22 1.39 -12.22
CA SER A 105 28.53 1.28 -13.51
C SER A 105 27.80 -0.06 -13.65
N GLY A 106 26.64 -0.03 -14.33
CA GLY A 106 25.92 -1.24 -14.77
C GLY A 106 26.57 -1.89 -15.98
N VAL A 107 26.27 -3.15 -16.25
CA VAL A 107 26.78 -3.87 -17.42
C VAL A 107 26.00 -3.43 -18.67
N SER A 108 26.71 -2.86 -19.65
CA SER A 108 26.17 -2.23 -20.87
C SER A 108 25.24 -3.15 -21.66
N ASP A 109 25.62 -4.42 -21.78
CA ASP A 109 24.96 -5.38 -22.67
C ASP A 109 23.67 -5.93 -22.05
N ARG A 110 23.41 -5.58 -20.78
CA ARG A 110 22.25 -6.06 -20.02
C ARG A 110 21.25 -4.94 -19.82
N LYS A 111 20.32 -4.82 -20.76
CA LYS A 111 19.28 -3.76 -20.78
C LYS A 111 17.89 -4.22 -20.34
N LYS A 112 17.71 -5.50 -19.98
CA LYS A 112 16.42 -6.06 -19.52
C LYS A 112 16.09 -5.59 -18.11
N GLY A 113 14.86 -5.14 -17.86
CA GLY A 113 14.42 -4.61 -16.56
C GLY A 113 14.48 -5.58 -15.36
N ARG A 114 14.57 -6.90 -15.61
CA ARG A 114 14.75 -7.92 -14.55
C ARG A 114 16.21 -8.08 -14.10
N SER A 115 17.16 -7.51 -14.84
CA SER A 115 18.58 -7.70 -14.54
C SER A 115 19.00 -6.90 -13.29
N LYS A 116 19.76 -7.54 -12.40
CA LYS A 116 20.16 -6.97 -11.10
C LYS A 116 21.35 -6.00 -11.18
N TYR A 117 22.05 -6.00 -12.31
CA TYR A 117 23.25 -5.23 -12.57
C TYR A 117 23.28 -4.69 -14.01
N GLY A 118 22.10 -4.57 -14.62
CA GLY A 118 21.97 -4.03 -15.97
C GLY A 118 22.14 -2.51 -16.01
N ALA A 119 22.53 -2.01 -17.17
CA ALA A 119 22.53 -0.59 -17.47
C ALA A 119 21.09 -0.10 -17.75
N LYS A 120 20.82 1.16 -17.43
CA LYS A 120 19.58 1.83 -17.81
C LYS A 120 19.49 1.87 -19.33
N MET A 121 18.33 1.54 -19.90
CA MET A 121 18.09 1.77 -21.33
C MET A 121 18.24 3.27 -21.62
N ALA A 122 19.12 3.62 -22.56
CA ALA A 122 19.24 4.98 -23.05
C ALA A 122 17.88 5.44 -23.60
N GLN A 123 17.43 6.62 -23.18
CA GLN A 123 16.26 7.23 -23.80
C GLN A 123 16.67 7.63 -25.22
N LYS A 124 15.94 7.14 -26.24
CA LYS A 124 16.09 7.65 -27.60
C LYS A 124 15.82 9.16 -27.54
N GLY A 125 16.84 9.96 -27.80
CA GLY A 125 16.77 11.41 -27.72
C GLY A 125 15.88 11.99 -28.82
N ALA A 126 15.07 12.98 -28.40
CA ALA A 126 14.62 14.15 -29.15
C ALA A 126 14.03 13.95 -30.56
N ALA A 127 12.70 13.76 -30.62
CA ALA A 127 11.88 14.37 -31.66
C ALA A 127 10.51 14.73 -31.09
N THR A 128 10.13 16.00 -31.27
CA THR A 128 8.79 16.62 -31.15
C THR A 128 8.68 17.71 -30.08
N GLN A 129 9.15 18.90 -30.46
CA GLN A 129 8.83 20.20 -29.88
C GLN A 129 7.36 20.58 -30.18
N LYS A 130 6.38 19.80 -29.70
CA LYS A 130 4.95 20.19 -29.70
C LYS A 130 4.24 19.48 -28.54
N SER A 131 4.58 19.80 -27.30
CA SER A 131 3.77 19.35 -26.14
C SER A 131 4.11 20.02 -24.81
N GLU A 132 4.69 21.23 -24.73
CA GLU A 132 4.96 21.81 -23.40
C GLU A 132 3.68 22.06 -22.57
N VAL A 133 2.57 22.40 -23.22
CA VAL A 133 1.26 22.53 -22.56
C VAL A 133 0.66 21.17 -22.17
N ILE A 134 1.01 20.09 -22.89
CA ILE A 134 0.48 18.73 -22.64
C ILE A 134 1.37 17.95 -21.65
N LEU A 135 2.68 18.24 -21.57
CA LEU A 135 3.67 17.59 -20.70
C LEU A 135 3.55 18.02 -19.23
N ALA A 136 3.13 19.25 -18.95
CA ALA A 136 2.87 19.69 -17.58
C ALA A 136 1.71 18.88 -16.93
N ILE A 137 0.74 18.45 -17.73
CA ILE A 137 -0.38 17.61 -17.29
C ILE A 137 0.05 16.13 -17.14
N SER A 138 1.09 15.69 -17.86
CA SER A 138 1.50 14.28 -17.90
C SER A 138 2.62 13.89 -16.92
N MET A 139 3.17 14.81 -16.12
CA MET A 139 4.15 14.48 -15.07
C MET A 139 3.54 13.81 -13.82
N ARG A 140 2.20 13.70 -13.73
CA ARG A 140 1.53 12.94 -12.67
C ARG A 140 1.23 11.52 -13.18
N LYS A 141 2.12 10.57 -12.84
CA LYS A 141 2.03 9.09 -12.94
C LYS A 141 0.82 8.52 -13.71
N LYS A 142 1.11 7.67 -14.72
CA LYS A 142 0.21 6.70 -15.40
C LYS A 142 -1.18 6.62 -14.75
N ARG A 143 -2.23 7.13 -15.41
CA ARG A 143 -3.63 6.97 -14.97
C ARG A 143 -3.88 5.49 -14.69
N SER A 144 -4.17 5.15 -13.43
CA SER A 144 -4.57 3.80 -13.07
C SER A 144 -5.93 3.52 -13.70
N PHE A 145 -6.01 2.54 -14.59
CA PHE A 145 -7.29 2.08 -15.12
C PHE A 145 -8.16 1.58 -13.97
N LYS A 146 -9.37 2.13 -13.85
CA LYS A 146 -10.34 1.68 -12.84
C LYS A 146 -10.86 0.31 -13.25
N LYS A 147 -10.84 -0.65 -12.32
CA LYS A 147 -11.50 -1.95 -12.54
C LYS A 147 -13.00 -1.74 -12.61
N LYS A 148 -13.66 -2.29 -13.64
CA LYS A 148 -15.12 -2.36 -13.70
C LYS A 148 -15.61 -3.31 -12.60
N HIS A 149 -16.71 -2.96 -11.94
CA HIS A 149 -17.31 -3.80 -10.91
C HIS A 149 -18.21 -4.82 -11.57
N VAL A 150 -18.12 -6.08 -11.13
CA VAL A 150 -19.04 -7.14 -11.53
C VAL A 150 -20.39 -6.87 -10.89
N GLU A 151 -21.45 -6.99 -11.68
CA GLU A 151 -22.84 -6.86 -11.24
C GLU A 151 -23.23 -7.99 -10.29
N ASP A 152 -24.27 -7.76 -9.49
CA ASP A 152 -24.74 -8.75 -8.54
C ASP A 152 -25.44 -9.94 -9.23
N PRO A 153 -25.19 -11.20 -8.85
CA PRO A 153 -25.83 -12.35 -9.48
C PRO A 153 -27.36 -12.41 -9.31
N LEU A 154 -27.89 -11.91 -8.19
CA LEU A 154 -29.33 -12.01 -7.87
C LEU A 154 -30.10 -10.82 -8.41
N TYR A 155 -29.68 -9.61 -8.03
CA TYR A 155 -30.39 -8.37 -8.39
C TYR A 155 -29.90 -7.73 -9.70
N LYS A 156 -28.81 -8.23 -10.30
CA LYS A 156 -28.19 -7.71 -11.53
C LYS A 156 -27.87 -6.20 -11.48
N ASP A 157 -27.61 -5.68 -10.28
CA ASP A 157 -27.26 -4.28 -10.05
C ASP A 157 -25.81 -4.16 -9.53
N ALA A 158 -25.04 -3.28 -10.16
CA ALA A 158 -23.68 -2.95 -9.73
C ALA A 158 -23.63 -2.24 -8.36
N VAL A 159 -24.70 -1.56 -7.94
CA VAL A 159 -24.80 -0.88 -6.64
C VAL A 159 -24.81 -1.91 -5.51
N VAL A 160 -25.61 -2.97 -5.64
CA VAL A 160 -25.67 -4.08 -4.67
C VAL A 160 -24.31 -4.80 -4.60
N GLY A 161 -23.71 -5.12 -5.74
CA GLY A 161 -22.38 -5.74 -5.79
C GLY A 161 -21.29 -4.89 -5.12
N LYS A 162 -21.32 -3.56 -5.29
CA LYS A 162 -20.42 -2.64 -4.59
C LYS A 162 -20.67 -2.62 -3.09
N PHE A 163 -21.93 -2.63 -2.66
CA PHE A 163 -22.29 -2.64 -1.24
C PHE A 163 -21.81 -3.92 -0.54
N ILE A 164 -22.01 -5.09 -1.17
CA ILE A 164 -21.50 -6.38 -0.68
C ILE A 164 -19.98 -6.33 -0.47
N ASN A 165 -19.23 -5.74 -1.41
CA ASN A 165 -17.78 -5.60 -1.28
C ASN A 165 -17.37 -4.69 -0.11
N VAL A 166 -18.19 -3.70 0.27
CA VAL A 166 -17.95 -2.85 1.45
C VAL A 166 -18.24 -3.60 2.75
N ILE A 167 -19.31 -4.41 2.78
CA ILE A 167 -19.65 -5.26 3.92
C ILE A 167 -18.62 -6.36 4.13
N MET A 168 -18.03 -6.90 3.07
CA MET A 168 -17.04 -7.98 3.11
C MET A 168 -15.86 -7.70 4.05
N GLU A 169 -15.57 -8.67 4.92
CA GLU A 169 -14.41 -8.66 5.83
C GLU A 169 -13.53 -9.89 5.60
N ARG A 170 -12.21 -9.70 5.75
CA ARG A 170 -11.20 -10.77 5.60
C ARG A 170 -11.32 -11.57 4.29
N GLY A 171 -11.86 -10.96 3.23
CA GLY A 171 -12.05 -11.60 1.92
C GLY A 171 -13.21 -12.61 1.83
N LYS A 172 -14.07 -12.71 2.86
CA LYS A 172 -15.19 -13.66 2.89
C LYS A 172 -16.41 -13.14 2.11
N LYS A 173 -16.36 -13.23 0.77
CA LYS A 173 -17.42 -12.70 -0.11
C LYS A 173 -18.77 -13.42 0.05
N THR A 174 -18.75 -14.75 0.18
CA THR A 174 -19.96 -15.58 0.34
C THR A 174 -20.75 -15.21 1.59
N LEU A 175 -20.07 -14.99 2.72
CA LEU A 175 -20.69 -14.56 3.97
C LEU A 175 -21.27 -13.14 3.86
N ALA A 176 -20.57 -12.23 3.17
CA ALA A 176 -21.06 -10.87 2.94
C ALA A 176 -22.32 -10.85 2.08
N GLN A 177 -22.38 -11.68 1.03
CA GLN A 177 -23.58 -11.87 0.21
C GLN A 177 -24.75 -12.36 1.06
N LYS A 178 -24.53 -13.40 1.86
CA LYS A 178 -25.54 -13.96 2.76
C LYS A 178 -26.11 -12.90 3.70
N ILE A 179 -25.26 -12.10 4.36
CA ILE A 179 -25.71 -11.03 5.25
C ILE A 179 -26.56 -9.99 4.52
N VAL A 180 -26.12 -9.54 3.34
CA VAL A 180 -26.81 -8.48 2.59
C VAL A 180 -28.17 -8.98 2.08
N TYR A 181 -28.23 -10.18 1.52
CA TYR A 181 -29.48 -10.74 1.02
C TYR A 181 -30.47 -11.01 2.16
N GLU A 182 -30.01 -11.62 3.26
CA GLU A 182 -30.86 -11.82 4.45
C GLU A 182 -31.37 -10.48 5.00
N ALA A 183 -30.55 -9.43 4.98
CA ALA A 183 -30.99 -8.11 5.45
C ALA A 183 -32.05 -7.48 4.53
N ILE A 184 -31.93 -7.64 3.20
CA ILE A 184 -32.95 -7.16 2.24
C ILE A 184 -34.24 -7.95 2.39
N GLU A 185 -34.17 -9.25 2.67
CA GLU A 185 -35.34 -10.06 2.97
C GLU A 185 -36.03 -9.61 4.26
N VAL A 186 -35.26 -9.32 5.31
CA VAL A 186 -35.79 -8.77 6.58
C VAL A 186 -36.43 -7.40 6.38
N LEU A 187 -35.91 -6.57 5.48
CA LEU A 187 -36.55 -5.30 5.10
C LEU A 187 -37.90 -5.53 4.43
N GLY A 188 -37.97 -6.45 3.48
CA GLY A 188 -39.22 -6.80 2.78
C GLY A 188 -40.29 -7.40 3.69
N LYS A 189 -39.90 -7.99 4.83
CA LYS A 189 -40.86 -8.47 5.84
C LYS A 189 -41.44 -7.36 6.72
N LYS A 190 -40.78 -6.19 6.80
CA LYS A 190 -41.18 -5.07 7.65
C LYS A 190 -42.06 -4.05 6.94
N GLY A 191 -42.00 -3.98 5.61
CA GLY A 191 -42.79 -3.05 4.81
C GLY A 191 -43.64 -3.77 3.77
N GLU A 192 -44.58 -3.04 3.17
CA GLU A 192 -45.36 -3.52 2.02
C GLU A 192 -44.58 -3.37 0.70
N GLU A 193 -43.58 -2.49 0.67
CA GLU A 193 -42.69 -2.26 -0.47
C GLU A 193 -41.64 -3.38 -0.62
N SER A 194 -41.12 -3.54 -1.84
CA SER A 194 -40.01 -4.45 -2.09
C SER A 194 -38.76 -4.01 -1.30
N GLY A 195 -38.15 -4.94 -0.55
CA GLY A 195 -36.94 -4.66 0.24
C GLY A 195 -35.79 -4.06 -0.58
N TYR A 196 -35.77 -4.34 -1.88
CA TYR A 196 -34.82 -3.76 -2.83
C TYR A 196 -35.02 -2.25 -3.06
N GLU A 197 -36.28 -1.80 -3.12
CA GLU A 197 -36.61 -0.38 -3.32
C GLU A 197 -36.28 0.42 -2.06
N ILE A 198 -36.62 -0.12 -0.89
CA ILE A 198 -36.23 0.44 0.41
C ILE A 198 -34.71 0.59 0.50
N PHE A 199 -33.96 -0.42 0.06
CA PHE A 199 -32.49 -0.38 0.00
C PHE A 199 -31.97 0.74 -0.90
N LYS A 200 -32.55 0.91 -2.11
CA LYS A 200 -32.17 2.00 -3.02
C LYS A 200 -32.48 3.38 -2.43
N ARG A 201 -33.66 3.55 -1.85
CA ARG A 201 -34.08 4.78 -1.17
C ARG A 201 -33.13 5.12 -0.02
N ALA A 202 -32.80 4.14 0.83
CA ALA A 202 -31.86 4.32 1.94
C ALA A 202 -30.48 4.81 1.47
N ILE A 203 -29.95 4.24 0.38
CA ILE A 203 -28.65 4.67 -0.17
C ILE A 203 -28.72 6.08 -0.72
N GLN A 204 -29.79 6.43 -1.44
CA GLN A 204 -29.98 7.78 -1.97
C GLN A 204 -30.03 8.81 -0.84
N ASN A 205 -30.80 8.53 0.22
CA ASN A 205 -30.90 9.39 1.39
C ASN A 205 -29.58 9.54 2.14
N ALA A 206 -28.80 8.46 2.30
CA ALA A 206 -27.49 8.51 2.95
C ALA A 206 -26.39 9.14 2.07
N SER A 207 -26.62 9.34 0.77
CA SER A 207 -25.60 9.85 -0.15
C SER A 207 -25.37 11.36 -0.01
N PRO A 208 -24.11 11.81 0.20
CA PRO A 208 -23.80 13.23 0.30
C PRO A 208 -23.56 13.86 -1.08
N LEU A 209 -24.02 15.10 -1.27
CA LEU A 209 -23.72 15.92 -2.44
C LEU A 209 -22.37 16.64 -2.32
N VAL A 210 -22.04 17.12 -1.11
CA VAL A 210 -20.80 17.83 -0.80
C VAL A 210 -20.00 17.06 0.26
N GLU A 211 -18.67 17.14 0.15
CA GLU A 211 -17.75 16.69 1.19
C GLU A 211 -16.80 17.83 1.56
N VAL A 212 -16.31 17.81 2.79
CA VAL A 212 -15.34 18.77 3.28
C VAL A 212 -13.95 18.13 3.25
N ARG A 213 -12.96 18.83 2.69
CA ARG A 213 -11.56 18.40 2.68
C ARG A 213 -10.65 19.42 3.32
N GLY A 214 -9.73 18.95 4.17
CA GLY A 214 -8.65 19.78 4.68
C GLY A 214 -7.67 20.17 3.58
N ARG A 215 -7.36 21.46 3.47
CA ARG A 215 -6.28 21.98 2.63
C ARG A 215 -5.47 23.00 3.40
N ARG A 216 -4.15 22.87 3.33
CA ARG A 216 -3.23 23.85 3.91
C ARG A 216 -3.00 24.99 2.92
N VAL A 217 -3.22 26.22 3.38
CA VAL A 217 -2.96 27.45 2.63
C VAL A 217 -2.15 28.37 3.55
N GLY A 218 -0.87 28.55 3.24
CA GLY A 218 0.07 29.25 4.11
C GLY A 218 0.28 28.54 5.46
N SER A 219 0.05 29.27 6.55
CA SER A 219 0.20 28.77 7.93
C SER A 219 -1.02 28.00 8.45
N ALA A 220 -2.22 28.23 7.88
CA ALA A 220 -3.48 27.64 8.36
C ALA A 220 -3.96 26.46 7.51
N THR A 221 -4.79 25.59 8.11
CA THR A 221 -5.48 24.50 7.42
C THR A 221 -6.97 24.79 7.38
N TYR A 222 -7.51 24.99 6.18
CA TYR A 222 -8.92 25.27 5.95
C TYR A 222 -9.68 24.01 5.61
N GLN A 223 -10.95 23.98 6.02
CA GLN A 223 -11.90 22.95 5.64
C GLN A 223 -12.65 23.43 4.39
N ILE A 224 -12.35 22.83 3.24
CA ILE A 224 -12.84 23.28 1.93
C ILE A 224 -13.99 22.38 1.48
N PRO A 225 -15.20 22.92 1.27
CA PRO A 225 -16.31 22.17 0.70
C PRO A 225 -16.06 21.94 -0.80
N MET A 226 -16.26 20.69 -1.23
CA MET A 226 -16.17 20.29 -2.62
C MET A 226 -17.32 19.36 -2.99
N GLU A 227 -17.75 19.42 -4.25
CA GLU A 227 -18.75 18.51 -4.76
C GLU A 227 -18.22 17.08 -4.86
N VAL A 228 -19.01 16.12 -4.39
CA VAL A 228 -18.67 14.70 -4.42
C VAL A 228 -18.95 14.13 -5.80
N ARG A 229 -17.95 13.49 -6.39
CA ARG A 229 -18.11 12.75 -7.66
C ARG A 229 -19.12 11.59 -7.51
N ALA A 230 -19.89 11.30 -8.55
CA ALA A 230 -20.97 10.29 -8.52
C ALA A 230 -20.56 8.92 -7.93
N GLU A 231 -19.45 8.32 -8.38
CA GLU A 231 -18.95 7.05 -7.83
C GLU A 231 -18.65 7.12 -6.32
N ARG A 232 -18.15 8.27 -5.86
CA ARG A 232 -17.74 8.50 -4.48
C ARG A 232 -18.95 8.75 -3.56
N LYS A 233 -20.06 9.28 -4.08
CA LYS A 233 -21.31 9.48 -3.33
C LYS A 233 -21.78 8.16 -2.71
N TYR A 234 -21.90 7.13 -3.54
CA TYR A 234 -22.26 5.78 -3.10
C TYR A 234 -21.24 5.17 -2.13
N ALA A 235 -19.94 5.33 -2.39
CA ALA A 235 -18.89 4.78 -1.52
C ALA A 235 -18.85 5.39 -0.12
N LEU A 236 -19.21 6.68 0.03
CA LEU A 236 -19.34 7.33 1.33
C LEU A 236 -20.59 6.80 2.06
N ALA A 237 -21.73 6.77 1.38
CA ALA A 237 -22.99 6.24 1.92
C ALA A 237 -22.82 4.82 2.45
N PHE A 238 -22.24 3.90 1.66
CA PHE A 238 -22.00 2.52 2.08
C PHE A 238 -21.13 2.41 3.33
N ARG A 239 -20.10 3.25 3.43
CA ARG A 239 -19.20 3.23 4.59
C ARG A 239 -19.90 3.74 5.84
N TRP A 240 -20.74 4.77 5.72
CA TRP A 240 -21.52 5.29 6.84
C TRP A 240 -22.58 4.29 7.29
N ILE A 241 -23.34 3.69 6.36
CA ILE A 241 -24.30 2.63 6.67
C ILE A 241 -23.61 1.44 7.34
N LYS A 242 -22.49 0.95 6.81
CA LYS A 242 -21.72 -0.14 7.45
C LYS A 242 -21.33 0.21 8.87
N ARG A 243 -20.74 1.40 9.07
CA ARG A 243 -20.25 1.83 10.40
C ARG A 243 -21.40 2.00 11.38
N ALA A 244 -22.52 2.59 10.94
CA ALA A 244 -23.72 2.79 11.74
C ALA A 244 -24.36 1.45 12.12
N ALA A 245 -24.53 0.54 11.16
CA ALA A 245 -25.03 -0.81 11.40
C ALA A 245 -24.14 -1.58 12.40
N SER A 246 -22.81 -1.52 12.26
CA SER A 246 -21.90 -2.17 13.21
C SER A 246 -22.00 -1.60 14.62
N SER A 247 -22.31 -0.31 14.77
CA SER A 247 -22.50 0.35 16.07
C SER A 247 -23.85 0.09 16.74
N LYS A 248 -24.86 -0.40 16.00
CA LYS A 248 -26.19 -0.69 16.56
C LYS A 248 -26.17 -1.87 17.53
N ALA A 249 -27.10 -1.84 18.49
CA ALA A 249 -27.41 -2.96 19.36
C ALA A 249 -28.03 -4.12 18.56
N GLY A 250 -27.76 -5.36 18.98
CA GLY A 250 -28.24 -6.59 18.33
C GLY A 250 -27.14 -7.65 18.21
N ARG A 251 -27.53 -8.89 17.93
CA ARG A 251 -26.59 -10.02 17.85
C ARG A 251 -26.16 -10.30 16.41
N ALA A 252 -27.12 -10.48 15.50
CA ALA A 252 -26.80 -10.76 14.10
C ALA A 252 -26.62 -9.47 13.29
N MET A 253 -25.60 -9.47 12.42
CA MET A 253 -25.30 -8.32 11.57
C MET A 253 -26.42 -8.02 10.56
N ARG A 254 -27.15 -9.04 10.10
CA ARG A 254 -28.29 -8.89 9.17
C ARG A 254 -29.39 -8.00 9.74
N ASP A 255 -29.74 -8.20 11.01
CA ASP A 255 -30.82 -7.46 11.68
C ASP A 255 -30.39 -6.02 11.95
N LYS A 256 -29.13 -5.83 12.37
CA LYS A 256 -28.54 -4.49 12.52
C LYS A 256 -28.55 -3.73 11.21
N LEU A 257 -28.11 -4.37 10.13
CA LEU A 257 -28.03 -3.76 8.82
C LEU A 257 -29.42 -3.44 8.27
N ALA A 258 -30.39 -4.36 8.39
CA ALA A 258 -31.79 -4.11 8.04
C ALA A 258 -32.37 -2.94 8.84
N SER A 259 -32.12 -2.87 10.15
CA SER A 259 -32.61 -1.77 10.97
C SER A 259 -32.00 -0.41 10.59
N GLU A 260 -30.71 -0.34 10.25
CA GLU A 260 -30.09 0.93 9.82
C GLU A 260 -30.57 1.34 8.41
N LEU A 261 -30.79 0.38 7.51
CA LEU A 261 -31.35 0.66 6.19
C LEU A 261 -32.79 1.16 6.27
N TRP A 262 -33.61 0.57 7.14
CA TRP A 262 -34.97 1.04 7.40
C TRP A 262 -34.96 2.49 7.88
N ASP A 263 -34.18 2.79 8.93
CA ASP A 263 -34.07 4.14 9.47
C ASP A 263 -33.57 5.13 8.40
N ALA A 264 -32.54 4.77 7.63
CA ALA A 264 -32.01 5.60 6.57
C ALA A 264 -33.02 5.87 5.44
N SER A 265 -33.90 4.90 5.15
CA SER A 265 -34.98 5.08 4.16
C SER A 265 -36.01 6.13 4.60
N ASN A 266 -36.18 6.32 5.92
CA ASN A 266 -37.05 7.32 6.54
C ASN A 266 -36.31 8.62 6.90
N ASN A 267 -35.11 8.86 6.35
CA ASN A 267 -34.23 9.98 6.69
C ASN A 267 -33.84 10.06 8.18
N GLN A 268 -33.80 8.90 8.85
CA GLN A 268 -33.37 8.77 10.24
C GLN A 268 -32.11 7.89 10.32
N GLY A 269 -31.58 7.70 11.53
CA GLY A 269 -30.42 6.85 11.78
C GLY A 269 -29.07 7.59 11.73
N ASN A 270 -28.01 6.87 12.13
CA ASN A 270 -26.70 7.47 12.33
C ASN A 270 -25.99 7.76 10.99
N ALA A 271 -26.29 6.98 9.95
CA ALA A 271 -25.74 7.22 8.61
C ALA A 271 -26.26 8.53 8.00
N VAL A 272 -27.55 8.83 8.15
CA VAL A 272 -28.17 10.07 7.64
C VAL A 272 -27.72 11.27 8.47
N LYS A 273 -27.68 11.16 9.80
CA LYS A 273 -27.10 12.21 10.67
C LYS A 273 -25.67 12.57 10.25
N LYS A 274 -24.85 11.57 9.87
CA LYS A 274 -23.49 11.83 9.38
C LYS A 274 -23.47 12.63 8.08
N LYS A 275 -24.40 12.38 7.16
CA LYS A 275 -24.55 13.18 5.93
C LYS A 275 -24.90 14.62 6.26
N GLU A 276 -25.88 14.82 7.14
CA GLU A 276 -26.35 16.15 7.56
C GLU A 276 -25.24 16.96 8.24
N GLU A 277 -24.48 16.34 9.15
CA GLU A 277 -23.30 16.97 9.77
C GLU A 277 -22.28 17.44 8.73
N VAL A 278 -22.03 16.63 7.70
CA VAL A 278 -21.07 16.98 6.62
C VAL A 278 -21.62 18.13 5.77
N HIS A 279 -22.93 18.18 5.52
CA HIS A 279 -23.55 19.28 4.77
C HIS A 279 -23.55 20.57 5.58
N LYS A 280 -23.94 20.52 6.86
CA LYS A 280 -23.86 21.67 7.78
C LYS A 280 -22.44 22.22 7.89
N MET A 281 -21.44 21.34 7.97
CA MET A 281 -20.04 21.74 7.98
C MET A 281 -19.59 22.36 6.65
N ALA A 282 -20.07 21.83 5.52
CA ALA A 282 -19.78 22.36 4.21
C ALA A 282 -20.41 23.75 3.98
N GLU A 283 -21.64 23.96 4.46
CA GLU A 283 -22.35 25.23 4.41
C GLU A 283 -21.65 26.29 5.27
N ALA A 284 -21.27 25.95 6.50
CA ALA A 284 -20.51 26.84 7.38
C ALA A 284 -19.18 27.31 6.75
N ASN A 285 -18.55 26.45 5.94
CA ASN A 285 -17.27 26.72 5.28
C ASN A 285 -17.39 27.11 3.80
N LYS A 286 -18.58 27.49 3.34
CA LYS A 286 -18.84 27.81 1.92
C LYS A 286 -17.94 28.93 1.38
N ALA A 287 -17.53 29.85 2.24
CA ALA A 287 -16.59 30.94 1.91
C ALA A 287 -15.25 30.42 1.36
N PHE A 288 -14.75 29.28 1.85
CA PHE A 288 -13.45 28.72 1.46
C PHE A 288 -13.47 27.90 0.15
N SER A 289 -14.63 27.81 -0.52
CA SER A 289 -14.79 27.04 -1.76
C SER A 289 -13.90 27.52 -2.92
N HIS A 290 -13.44 28.77 -2.90
CA HIS A 290 -12.54 29.33 -3.90
C HIS A 290 -11.14 28.69 -3.86
N PHE A 291 -10.71 28.16 -2.71
CA PHE A 291 -9.43 27.46 -2.56
C PHE A 291 -9.45 26.01 -3.12
N ARG A 292 -10.23 25.71 -4.16
CA ARG A 292 -10.43 24.36 -4.71
C ARG A 292 -9.45 23.93 -5.83
N PHE A 293 -8.45 24.76 -6.16
CA PHE A 293 -7.53 24.58 -7.30
C PHE A 293 -6.44 23.51 -7.12
#